data_AF-A0A818BUN6-F1
#
_entry.id   AF-A0A818BUN6-F1
#
_cell.length_a   1.000
_cell.length_b   1.000
_cell.length_c   1.000
_cell.angle_alpha   90.00
_cell.angle_beta   90.00
_cell.angle_gamma   90.00
#
_symmetry.space_group_name_H-M   'P 1'
#
loop_
_entity.id
_entity.type
_entity.pdbx_description
1 polymer ?
#
loop_
_entity_poly.entity_id
_entity_poly.type
_entity_poly.pdbx_seq_one_letter_code
_entity_poly.pdbx_strand_id
1 'polypeptide(L)'
;QQQQECRARLPEEPSETEKDITRLKIRLPNNEGILMRRFRINDTLQILFDYLTSQGRMFGDYKLLSTYPKRDLTQLNRLDTFEQLKLYPQEQLILENL
;
A
#
# COMPACT_ATOMS: atom_id res chain seq x y z
N GLN A 1 14.50 -20.23 22.09
CA GLN A 1 14.38 -20.63 20.67
C GLN A 1 13.64 -19.52 19.94
N GLN A 2 14.22 -19.07 18.83
CA GLN A 2 13.92 -17.86 18.09
C GLN A 2 12.49 -17.88 17.53
N GLN A 3 11.54 -17.24 18.21
CA GLN A 3 10.30 -16.73 17.60
C GLN A 3 10.55 -15.27 17.22
N GLN A 4 11.57 -15.05 16.38
CA GLN A 4 11.38 -14.65 14.98
C GLN A 4 10.77 -13.25 14.87
N GLU A 5 11.70 -12.30 14.87
CA GLU A 5 11.63 -10.85 14.69
C GLU A 5 11.05 -10.40 13.33
N CYS A 6 10.06 -11.08 12.77
CA CYS A 6 9.40 -10.65 11.53
C CYS A 6 8.26 -9.67 11.82
N ARG A 7 8.46 -8.71 12.74
CA ARG A 7 7.60 -7.54 12.82
C ARG A 7 8.11 -6.59 11.75
N ALA A 8 7.54 -6.67 10.54
CA ALA A 8 7.86 -5.76 9.45
C ALA A 8 7.87 -4.33 10.00
N ARG A 9 9.08 -3.76 10.19
CA ARG A 9 9.21 -2.36 10.59
C ARG A 9 8.84 -1.58 9.34
N LEU A 10 7.60 -1.10 9.30
CA LEU A 10 7.21 -0.15 8.27
C LEU A 10 8.16 1.04 8.36
N PRO A 11 8.68 1.52 7.21
CA PRO A 11 9.47 2.75 7.21
C PRO A 11 8.63 3.89 7.78
N GLU A 12 9.29 4.88 8.36
CA GLU A 12 8.63 6.09 8.83
C GLU A 12 7.91 6.77 7.66
N GLU A 13 6.71 7.27 7.94
CA GLU A 13 5.94 8.01 6.95
C GLU A 13 6.70 9.29 6.56
N PRO A 14 6.96 9.53 5.26
CA PRO A 14 7.67 10.72 4.82
C PRO A 14 6.87 12.00 5.10
N SER A 15 7.60 13.10 5.27
CA SER A 15 7.05 14.44 5.46
C SER A 15 6.30 14.93 4.23
N GLU A 16 5.36 15.87 4.38
CA GLU A 16 4.73 16.56 3.24
C GLU A 16 5.69 17.39 2.40
N THR A 17 6.81 17.82 2.99
CA THR A 17 7.84 18.64 2.35
C THR A 17 8.95 17.80 1.70
N GLU A 18 8.93 16.49 1.91
CA GLU A 18 9.89 15.58 1.28
C GLU A 18 9.61 15.48 -0.22
N LYS A 19 10.68 15.40 -1.03
CA LYS A 19 10.56 15.20 -2.48
C LYS A 19 10.22 13.74 -2.77
N ASP A 20 9.68 13.49 -3.96
CA ASP A 20 9.50 12.14 -4.49
C ASP A 20 8.62 11.25 -3.58
N ILE A 21 7.51 11.81 -3.13
CA ILE A 21 6.49 11.12 -2.33
C ILE A 21 5.24 10.81 -3.16
N THR A 22 4.51 9.78 -2.74
CA THR A 22 3.15 9.48 -3.18
C THR A 22 2.18 9.43 -2.01
N ARG A 23 0.95 9.90 -2.24
CA ARG A 23 -0.17 9.85 -1.28
C ARG A 23 -1.15 8.77 -1.74
N LEU A 24 -1.22 7.66 -1.01
CA LEU A 24 -2.17 6.59 -1.31
C LEU A 24 -3.39 6.69 -0.41
N LYS A 25 -4.57 6.76 -1.02
CA LYS A 25 -5.87 6.76 -0.35
C LYS A 25 -6.55 5.40 -0.59
N ILE A 26 -6.56 4.53 0.41
CA ILE A 26 -7.16 3.20 0.30
C ILE A 26 -8.58 3.27 0.86
N ARG A 27 -9.58 3.19 -0.02
CA ARG A 27 -10.98 3.03 0.38
C ARG A 27 -11.19 1.61 0.88
N LEU A 28 -11.69 1.51 2.10
CA LEU A 28 -12.01 0.25 2.75
C LEU A 28 -13.42 -0.23 2.35
N PRO A 29 -13.68 -1.54 2.38
CA PRO A 29 -15.00 -2.10 2.09
C PRO A 29 -16.00 -1.75 3.19
N ASN A 30 -17.28 -2.09 2.99
CA ASN A 30 -18.35 -2.01 4.00
C ASN A 30 -18.52 -0.65 4.70
N ASN A 31 -18.16 0.46 4.02
CA ASN A 31 -18.16 1.81 4.59
C ASN A 31 -17.24 1.97 5.83
N GLU A 32 -16.22 1.13 5.99
CA GLU A 32 -15.22 1.23 7.07
C GLU A 32 -14.37 2.52 6.98
N GLY A 33 -14.43 3.24 5.85
CA GLY A 33 -13.78 4.53 5.66
C GLY A 33 -12.62 4.50 4.68
N ILE A 34 -11.63 5.37 4.90
CA ILE A 34 -10.47 5.54 4.03
C ILE A 34 -9.19 5.58 4.88
N LEU A 35 -8.22 4.74 4.54
CA LEU A 35 -6.85 4.86 5.03
C LEU A 35 -6.07 5.79 4.13
N MET A 36 -5.29 6.70 4.71
CA MET A 36 -4.44 7.62 3.96
C MET A 36 -3.03 7.56 4.53
N ARG A 37 -2.05 7.35 3.66
CA ARG A 37 -0.64 7.30 4.05
C ARG A 37 0.26 7.79 2.93
N ARG A 38 1.35 8.47 3.30
CA ARG A 38 2.43 8.85 2.39
C ARG A 38 3.48 7.75 2.30
N PHE A 39 4.06 7.59 1.12
CA PHE A 39 5.18 6.69 0.84
C PHE A 39 6.17 7.41 -0.06
N ARG A 40 7.41 6.95 -0.12
CA ARG A 40 8.39 7.43 -1.12
C ARG A 40 8.10 6.72 -2.44
N ILE A 41 8.23 7.39 -3.58
CA ILE A 41 7.95 6.74 -4.88
C ILE A 41 8.89 5.56 -5.18
N ASN A 42 10.05 5.51 -4.52
CA ASN A 42 11.03 4.42 -4.58
C ASN A 42 10.71 3.26 -3.62
N ASP A 43 9.74 3.41 -2.72
CA ASP A 43 9.26 2.29 -1.92
C ASP A 43 8.57 1.27 -2.83
N THR A 44 8.72 -0.01 -2.48
CA THR A 44 8.15 -1.13 -3.23
C THR A 44 6.69 -1.37 -2.85
N LEU A 45 5.94 -2.01 -3.75
CA LEU A 45 4.57 -2.41 -3.49
C LEU A 45 4.43 -3.31 -2.25
N GLN A 46 5.46 -4.09 -1.91
CA GLN A 46 5.52 -4.87 -0.66
C GLN A 46 5.26 -4.02 0.59
N ILE A 47 5.81 -2.80 0.68
CA ILE A 47 5.62 -1.90 1.84
C ILE A 47 4.14 -1.53 2.02
N LEU A 48 3.38 -1.41 0.92
CA LEU A 48 1.94 -1.17 0.99
C LEU A 48 1.19 -2.38 1.58
N PHE A 49 1.57 -3.59 1.20
CA PHE A 49 0.96 -4.81 1.74
C PHE A 49 1.33 -5.03 3.21
N ASP A 50 2.57 -4.72 3.59
CA ASP A 50 3.00 -4.74 4.99
C ASP A 50 2.21 -3.72 5.81
N TYR A 51 1.93 -2.54 5.23
CA TYR A 51 1.08 -1.53 5.87
C TYR A 51 -0.33 -2.04 6.07
N LEU A 52 -0.95 -2.63 5.05
CA LEU A 52 -2.29 -3.22 5.19
C LEU A 52 -2.32 -4.34 6.23
N THR A 53 -1.29 -5.18 6.27
CA THR A 53 -1.12 -6.22 7.30
C THR A 53 -1.05 -5.61 8.70
N SER A 54 -0.32 -4.49 8.87
CA SER A 54 -0.29 -3.75 10.14
C SER A 54 -1.63 -3.17 10.57
N GLN A 55 -2.54 -2.94 9.61
CA GLN A 55 -3.91 -2.48 9.84
C GLN A 55 -4.89 -3.66 10.02
N GLY A 56 -4.39 -4.89 10.18
CA GLY A 56 -5.21 -6.09 10.38
C GLY A 56 -5.73 -6.75 9.12
N ARG A 57 -5.22 -6.38 7.93
CA ARG A 57 -5.67 -6.91 6.63
C ARG A 57 -4.62 -7.85 6.06
N MET A 58 -4.85 -9.15 6.19
CA MET A 58 -3.93 -10.19 5.74
C MET A 58 -3.93 -10.29 4.22
N PHE A 59 -2.74 -10.52 3.63
CA PHE A 59 -2.63 -10.80 2.21
C PHE A 59 -3.37 -12.11 1.87
N GLY A 60 -4.23 -12.09 0.86
CA GLY A 60 -5.06 -13.23 0.46
C GLY A 60 -6.54 -13.09 0.83
N ASP A 61 -6.88 -12.20 1.76
CA ASP A 61 -8.27 -11.92 2.15
C ASP A 61 -8.89 -10.76 1.34
N TYR A 62 -8.08 -10.10 0.50
CA TYR A 62 -8.50 -8.94 -0.26
C TYR A 62 -7.83 -8.86 -1.64
N LYS A 63 -8.48 -8.09 -2.52
CA LYS A 63 -7.89 -7.48 -3.72
C LYS A 63 -7.70 -5.99 -3.50
N LEU A 64 -6.63 -5.45 -4.05
CA LEU A 64 -6.31 -4.03 -3.97
C LEU A 64 -6.27 -3.47 -5.39
N LEU A 65 -7.27 -2.68 -5.74
CA LEU A 65 -7.47 -2.18 -7.10
C LEU A 65 -7.07 -0.71 -7.20
N SER A 66 -6.32 -0.35 -8.24
CA SER A 66 -6.18 1.07 -8.63
C SER A 66 -7.42 1.55 -9.39
N THR A 67 -7.72 2.85 -9.32
CA THR A 67 -8.88 3.41 -10.03
C THR A 67 -8.61 3.70 -11.51
N TYR A 68 -7.42 4.18 -11.88
CA TYR A 68 -7.09 4.49 -13.28
C TYR A 68 -5.59 4.39 -13.60
N PRO A 69 -5.18 3.56 -14.58
CA PRO A 69 -5.98 2.48 -15.17
C PRO A 69 -6.39 1.48 -14.08
N LYS A 70 -7.54 0.83 -14.25
CA LYS A 70 -8.00 -0.19 -13.30
C LYS A 70 -7.06 -1.40 -13.39
N ARG A 71 -6.33 -1.68 -12.31
CA ARG A 71 -5.38 -2.80 -12.19
C ARG A 71 -5.54 -3.44 -10.83
N ASP A 72 -5.37 -4.76 -10.77
CA ASP A 72 -5.27 -5.49 -9.51
C ASP A 72 -3.81 -5.51 -9.03
N LEU A 73 -3.50 -4.68 -8.04
CA LEU A 73 -2.16 -4.56 -7.49
C LEU A 73 -1.72 -5.84 -6.78
N THR A 74 -2.65 -6.67 -6.29
CA THR A 74 -2.29 -7.94 -5.63
C THR A 74 -1.72 -8.98 -6.58
N GLN A 75 -1.93 -8.80 -7.89
CA GLN A 75 -1.41 -9.65 -8.96
C GLN A 75 -0.12 -9.10 -9.59
N LEU A 76 0.37 -7.95 -9.14
CA LEU A 76 1.60 -7.35 -9.65
C LEU A 76 2.84 -7.80 -8.88
N ASN A 77 4.01 -7.55 -9.45
CA ASN A 77 5.28 -7.84 -8.80
C ASN A 77 5.46 -6.94 -7.57
N ARG A 78 5.62 -7.54 -6.40
CA ARG A 78 5.72 -6.83 -5.12
C ARG A 78 7.00 -6.01 -4.97
N LEU A 79 8.01 -6.31 -5.80
CA LEU A 79 9.28 -5.62 -5.83
C LEU A 79 9.25 -4.36 -6.71
N ASP A 80 8.20 -4.16 -7.51
CA ASP A 80 8.07 -2.95 -8.31
C ASP A 80 7.80 -1.75 -7.39
N THR A 81 8.44 -0.63 -7.67
CA THR A 81 8.27 0.62 -6.93
C THR A 81 6.97 1.32 -7.30
N PHE A 82 6.49 2.22 -6.43
CA PHE A 82 5.34 3.06 -6.78
C PHE A 82 5.60 3.90 -8.03
N GLU A 83 6.85 4.32 -8.28
CA GLU A 83 7.25 5.00 -9.52
C GLU A 83 7.07 4.09 -10.75
N GLN A 84 7.61 2.87 -10.71
CA GLN A 84 7.49 1.89 -11.81
C GLN A 84 6.02 1.56 -12.11
N LEU A 85 5.20 1.50 -11.05
CA LEU A 85 3.76 1.24 -11.15
C LEU A 85 2.94 2.49 -11.51
N LYS A 86 3.56 3.67 -11.61
CA LYS A 86 2.91 4.97 -11.82
C LYS A 86 1.85 5.30 -10.76
N LEU A 87 2.11 4.91 -9.52
CA LEU A 87 1.24 5.16 -8.37
C LEU A 87 1.65 6.46 -7.64
N TYR A 88 1.73 7.58 -8.36
CA TYR A 88 2.15 8.89 -7.85
C TYR A 88 1.58 10.03 -8.71
N PRO A 89 1.49 11.27 -8.19
CA PRO A 89 1.81 11.70 -6.83
C PRO A 89 0.68 11.44 -5.81
N GLN A 90 -0.54 11.17 -6.27
CA GLN A 90 -1.66 10.78 -5.42
C GLN A 90 -2.56 9.80 -6.16
N GLU A 91 -2.80 8.64 -5.55
CA GLU A 91 -3.68 7.62 -6.10
C GLU A 91 -4.78 7.24 -5.12
N GLN A 92 -5.94 6.87 -5.69
CA GLN A 92 -7.01 6.24 -4.93
C GLN A 92 -7.04 4.74 -5.24
N LEU A 93 -6.96 3.95 -4.18
CA LEU A 93 -7.03 2.50 -4.23
C LEU A 93 -8.34 2.05 -3.59
N ILE A 94 -8.83 0.90 -4.01
CA ILE A 94 -10.03 0.27 -3.48
C ILE A 94 -9.64 -1.09 -2.95
N LEU A 95 -9.94 -1.35 -1.69
CA LEU A 95 -9.79 -2.66 -1.07
C LEU A 95 -11.12 -3.41 -1.16
N GLU A 96 -11.11 -4.56 -1.84
CA GLU A 96 -12.25 -5.45 -2.00
C GLU A 96 -11.98 -6.75 -1.24
N ASN A 97 -12.90 -7.18 -0.37
CA ASN A 97 -12.76 -8.47 0.32
C ASN A 97 -12.98 -9.63 -0.67
N LEU A 98 -12.28 -10.74 -0.46
CA LEU A 98 -12.41 -11.97 -1.23
C LEU A 98 -13.41 -12.95 -0.62
#